data_AF-A0A0V8SLT1-F1
#
_entry.id   AF-A0A0V8SLT1-F1
#
_cell.length_a   1.000
_cell.length_b   1.000
_cell.length_c   1.000
_cell.angle_alpha   90.00
_cell.angle_beta   90.00
_cell.angle_gamma   90.00
#
_symmetry.space_group_name_H-M   'P 1'
#
loop_
_entity.id
_entity.type
_entity.pdbx_description
1 polymer ?
#
loop_
_entity_poly.entity_id
_entity_poly.type
_entity_poly.pdbx_seq_one_letter_code
_entity_poly.pdbx_strand_id
1 'polypeptide(L)'
;MMKTLARGVRVLVAAVVLAPAAACVASPAPEATPWHEPSWFAEQAREREEARAAMQGCMDGLGWTLTMNEYGGTSTPFSDDATRERFSADAQRCRAENGLDREFALTASEASALYDRQLETRECLRQEGVDLPDPPTRETFVENAPRFAAGDETATWWEPYADLYDLEERDLVDAATSTAAQGACPQYWVR
;
A
#
# COMPACT_ATOMS: atom_id res chain seq x y z
N MET A 1 -32.50 -7.63 73.80
CA MET A 1 -33.73 -6.91 73.41
C MET A 1 -34.23 -7.50 72.09
N MET A 2 -35.32 -8.26 72.17
CA MET A 2 -36.01 -8.88 71.03
C MET A 2 -36.75 -7.82 70.21
N LYS A 3 -36.68 -7.89 68.88
CA LYS A 3 -37.73 -7.40 67.98
C LYS A 3 -37.88 -8.34 66.78
N THR A 4 -38.92 -9.15 66.87
CA THR A 4 -39.62 -9.89 65.81
C THR A 4 -40.27 -8.92 64.81
N LEU A 5 -40.52 -9.37 63.57
CA LEU A 5 -41.55 -8.96 62.58
C LEU A 5 -40.94 -9.10 61.16
N ALA A 6 -41.61 -9.53 60.09
CA ALA A 6 -42.82 -10.30 59.85
C ALA A 6 -42.70 -10.82 58.40
N ARG A 7 -43.22 -12.03 58.15
CA ARG A 7 -43.29 -12.67 56.83
C ARG A 7 -44.24 -11.91 55.90
N GLY A 8 -43.78 -11.65 54.66
CA GLY A 8 -44.62 -11.30 53.52
C GLY A 8 -44.33 -12.25 52.36
N VAL A 9 -45.16 -13.28 52.20
CA VAL A 9 -45.13 -14.18 51.03
C VAL A 9 -45.87 -13.48 49.90
N ARG A 10 -45.15 -13.13 48.81
CA ARG A 10 -45.76 -12.71 47.54
C ARG A 10 -45.67 -13.88 46.57
N VAL A 11 -46.82 -14.46 46.25
CA VAL A 11 -46.95 -15.47 45.19
C VAL A 11 -46.95 -14.72 43.86
N LEU A 12 -45.90 -14.90 43.07
CA LEU A 12 -45.82 -14.47 41.67
C LEU A 12 -46.21 -15.66 40.79
N VAL A 13 -47.37 -15.57 40.14
CA VAL A 13 -47.78 -16.48 39.06
C VAL A 13 -47.10 -15.98 37.79
N ALA A 14 -46.03 -16.66 37.37
CA ALA A 14 -45.37 -16.41 36.09
C ALA A 14 -45.95 -17.35 35.03
N ALA A 15 -46.68 -16.77 34.07
CA ALA A 15 -47.18 -17.47 32.90
C ALA A 15 -46.01 -17.85 31.98
N VAL A 16 -45.83 -19.16 31.74
CA VAL A 16 -44.85 -19.69 30.80
C VAL A 16 -45.44 -19.59 29.39
N VAL A 17 -45.01 -18.58 28.63
CA VAL A 17 -45.26 -18.49 27.19
C VAL A 17 -44.21 -19.35 26.48
N LEU A 18 -44.62 -20.52 25.99
CA LEU A 18 -43.79 -21.33 25.08
C LEU A 18 -43.73 -20.64 23.72
N ALA A 19 -42.59 -20.03 23.40
CA ALA A 19 -42.26 -19.59 22.05
C ALA A 19 -41.55 -20.75 21.30
N PRO A 20 -41.96 -21.07 20.05
CA PRO A 20 -41.26 -22.06 19.24
C PRO A 20 -39.89 -21.49 18.83
N ALA A 21 -38.83 -22.14 19.30
CA ALA A 21 -37.46 -21.86 18.86
C ALA A 21 -37.31 -22.29 17.39
N ALA A 22 -37.45 -21.34 16.48
CA ALA A 22 -36.95 -21.48 15.12
C ALA A 22 -35.42 -21.58 15.20
N ALA A 23 -34.89 -22.80 15.05
CA ALA A 23 -33.46 -23.05 14.96
C ALA A 23 -32.95 -22.46 13.64
N CYS A 24 -32.47 -21.22 13.69
CA CYS A 24 -31.61 -20.67 12.64
C CYS A 24 -30.35 -21.53 12.61
N VAL A 25 -30.25 -22.45 11.64
CA VAL A 25 -29.00 -23.07 11.26
C VAL A 25 -28.13 -21.95 10.70
N ALA A 26 -27.30 -21.36 11.55
CA ALA A 26 -26.27 -20.44 11.13
C ALA A 26 -25.27 -21.25 10.30
N SER A 27 -25.35 -21.16 8.98
CA SER A 27 -24.29 -21.65 8.11
C SER A 27 -22.98 -21.00 8.56
N PRO A 28 -21.92 -21.78 8.83
CA PRO A 28 -20.62 -21.20 9.15
C PRO A 28 -20.21 -20.29 7.99
N ALA A 29 -19.79 -19.07 8.32
CA ALA A 29 -19.23 -18.16 7.34
C ALA A 29 -18.07 -18.88 6.62
N PRO A 30 -17.94 -18.74 5.28
CA PRO A 30 -16.79 -19.28 4.58
C PRO A 30 -15.54 -18.74 5.25
N GLU A 31 -14.66 -19.64 5.70
CA GLU A 31 -13.36 -19.25 6.24
C GLU A 31 -12.63 -18.45 5.16
N ALA A 32 -12.13 -17.26 5.52
CA ALA A 32 -11.35 -16.45 4.60
C ALA A 32 -10.09 -17.23 4.23
N THR A 33 -9.84 -17.39 2.93
CA THR A 33 -8.59 -17.97 2.44
C THR A 33 -7.42 -17.13 2.99
N PRO A 34 -6.40 -17.75 3.61
CA PRO A 34 -5.22 -17.03 4.05
C PRO A 34 -4.59 -16.28 2.88
N TRP A 35 -4.15 -15.05 3.14
CA TRP A 35 -3.36 -14.33 2.15
C TRP A 35 -2.03 -15.06 1.93
N HIS A 36 -1.62 -15.12 0.67
CA HIS A 36 -0.35 -15.67 0.25
C HIS A 36 0.37 -14.64 -0.59
N GLU A 37 1.66 -14.46 -0.33
CA GLU A 37 2.51 -13.55 -1.10
C GLU A 37 2.42 -13.87 -2.59
N PRO A 38 2.04 -12.91 -3.44
CA PRO A 38 2.01 -13.11 -4.88
C PRO A 38 3.41 -13.34 -5.45
N SER A 39 3.53 -14.22 -6.45
CA SER A 39 4.82 -14.56 -7.05
C SER A 39 5.55 -13.37 -7.68
N TRP A 40 4.83 -12.32 -8.07
CA TRP A 40 5.43 -11.13 -8.67
C TRP A 40 6.20 -10.28 -7.65
N PHE A 41 5.98 -10.45 -6.34
CA PHE A 41 6.72 -9.70 -5.32
C PHE A 41 8.22 -9.97 -5.42
N ALA A 42 8.59 -11.25 -5.51
CA ALA A 42 9.98 -11.67 -5.69
C ALA A 42 10.56 -11.22 -7.04
N GLU A 43 9.75 -11.21 -8.10
CA GLU A 43 10.15 -10.68 -9.40
C GLU A 43 10.44 -9.18 -9.32
N GLN A 44 9.55 -8.39 -8.73
CA GLN A 44 9.72 -6.95 -8.54
C GLN A 44 10.96 -6.63 -7.70
N ALA A 45 11.19 -7.38 -6.62
CA ALA A 45 12.36 -7.21 -5.78
C ALA A 45 13.67 -7.42 -6.57
N ARG A 46 13.73 -8.48 -7.38
CA ARG A 46 14.87 -8.73 -8.28
C ARG A 46 15.03 -7.61 -9.31
N GLU A 47 13.94 -7.20 -9.95
CA GLU A 47 13.96 -6.16 -10.98
C GLU A 47 14.41 -4.79 -10.44
N ARG A 48 14.04 -4.46 -9.20
CA ARG A 48 14.50 -3.25 -8.51
C ARG A 48 15.98 -3.32 -8.19
N GLU A 49 16.48 -4.47 -7.72
CA GLU A 49 17.91 -4.66 -7.47
C GLU A 49 18.73 -4.47 -8.75
N GLU A 50 18.29 -5.09 -9.85
CA GLU A 50 18.93 -4.96 -11.16
C GLU A 50 18.94 -3.51 -11.64
N ALA A 51 17.81 -2.80 -11.54
CA ALA A 51 17.71 -1.40 -11.94
C ALA A 51 18.61 -0.49 -11.08
N ARG A 52 18.66 -0.72 -9.76
CA ARG A 52 19.55 0.02 -8.86
C ARG A 52 21.02 -0.24 -9.18
N ALA A 53 21.40 -1.49 -9.40
CA ALA A 53 22.77 -1.86 -9.75
C ALA A 53 23.20 -1.25 -11.10
N ALA A 54 22.30 -1.22 -12.09
CA ALA A 54 22.53 -0.58 -13.37
C ALA A 54 22.73 0.95 -13.23
N MET A 55 21.86 1.62 -12.45
CA MET A 55 22.00 3.05 -12.15
C MET A 55 23.29 3.35 -11.40
N GLN A 56 23.63 2.56 -10.37
CA GLN A 56 24.86 2.72 -9.60
C GLN A 56 26.10 2.60 -10.52
N GLY A 57 26.17 1.54 -11.33
CA GLY A 57 27.30 1.31 -12.22
C GLY A 57 27.48 2.42 -13.26
N CYS A 58 26.38 2.93 -13.82
CA CYS A 58 26.44 4.07 -14.74
C CYS A 58 26.95 5.34 -14.04
N MET A 59 26.39 5.69 -12.88
CA MET A 59 26.78 6.89 -12.14
C MET A 59 28.23 6.83 -11.65
N ASP A 60 28.69 5.67 -11.19
CA ASP A 60 30.09 5.42 -10.84
C ASP A 60 31.01 5.64 -12.05
N GLY A 61 30.62 5.15 -13.23
CA GLY A 61 31.34 5.34 -14.49
C GLY A 61 31.47 6.81 -14.92
N LEU A 62 30.58 7.67 -14.43
CA LEU A 62 30.59 9.12 -14.65
C LEU A 62 31.35 9.89 -13.57
N GLY A 63 31.92 9.19 -12.58
CA GLY A 63 32.72 9.76 -11.51
C GLY A 63 31.91 10.23 -10.29
N TRP A 64 30.64 9.86 -10.19
CA TRP A 64 29.87 10.12 -8.97
C TRP A 64 30.27 9.15 -7.87
N THR A 65 30.61 9.65 -6.68
CA THR A 65 30.88 8.82 -5.49
C THR A 65 29.68 8.93 -4.54
N LEU A 66 28.54 8.42 -5.00
CA LEU A 66 27.26 8.51 -4.31
C LEU A 66 26.60 7.14 -4.28
N THR A 67 25.88 6.83 -3.21
CA THR A 67 24.98 5.66 -3.21
C THR A 67 23.67 6.04 -3.86
N MET A 68 23.28 5.28 -4.88
CA MET A 68 22.00 5.41 -5.55
C MET A 68 20.91 4.77 -4.68
N ASN A 69 19.80 5.50 -4.48
CA ASN A 69 18.63 4.95 -3.82
C ASN A 69 17.77 4.14 -4.81
N GLU A 70 16.72 3.52 -4.30
CA GLU A 70 15.77 2.71 -5.08
C GLU A 70 15.03 3.48 -6.18
N TYR A 71 14.96 4.82 -6.09
CA TYR A 71 14.32 5.69 -7.07
C TYR A 71 15.30 6.23 -8.13
N GLY A 72 16.56 5.76 -8.15
CA GLY A 72 17.59 6.26 -9.06
C GLY A 72 18.04 7.69 -8.75
N GLY A 73 17.86 8.15 -7.52
CA GLY A 73 18.40 9.39 -6.96
C GLY A 73 19.45 9.14 -5.88
N THR A 74 19.73 10.13 -5.03
CA THR A 74 20.61 10.00 -3.86
C THR A 74 20.01 10.74 -2.66
N SER A 75 20.26 10.24 -1.45
CA SER A 75 19.94 10.96 -0.21
C SER A 75 21.04 11.96 0.19
N THR A 76 22.18 11.96 -0.53
CA THR A 76 23.28 12.89 -0.26
C THR A 76 22.91 14.28 -0.78
N PRO A 77 22.91 15.33 0.07
CA PRO A 77 22.61 16.68 -0.37
C PRO A 77 23.73 17.25 -1.24
N PHE A 78 23.36 18.06 -2.24
CA PHE A 78 24.30 18.82 -3.07
C PHE A 78 24.52 20.22 -2.48
N SER A 79 25.78 20.68 -2.52
CA SER A 79 26.17 22.00 -2.00
C SER A 79 25.78 23.17 -2.90
N ASP A 80 25.55 22.91 -4.18
CA ASP A 80 25.34 23.93 -5.19
C ASP A 80 24.44 23.41 -6.33
N ASP A 81 23.76 24.37 -6.98
CA ASP A 81 22.79 24.09 -8.03
C ASP A 81 23.45 23.47 -9.27
N ALA A 82 24.67 23.92 -9.64
CA ALA A 82 25.38 23.40 -10.80
C ALA A 82 25.70 21.90 -10.66
N THR A 83 26.10 21.45 -9.47
CA THR A 83 26.33 20.03 -9.19
C THR A 83 25.03 19.24 -9.21
N ARG A 84 23.94 19.79 -8.64
CA ARG A 84 22.61 19.15 -8.69
C ARG A 84 22.08 18.99 -10.11
N GLU A 85 22.25 20.02 -10.94
CA GLU A 85 21.86 20.01 -12.35
C GLU A 85 22.66 18.97 -13.15
N ARG A 86 23.99 18.92 -12.94
CA ARG A 86 24.85 17.89 -13.55
C ARG A 86 24.42 16.49 -13.15
N PHE A 87 24.15 16.27 -11.86
CA PHE A 87 23.66 14.98 -11.36
C PHE A 87 22.35 14.59 -12.02
N SER A 88 21.38 15.51 -12.10
CA SER A 88 20.08 15.26 -12.72
C SER A 88 20.21 14.85 -14.19
N ALA A 89 21.04 15.57 -14.95
CA ALA A 89 21.30 15.27 -16.36
C ALA A 89 22.00 13.92 -16.56
N ASP A 90 23.01 13.61 -15.74
CA ASP A 90 23.71 12.32 -15.77
C ASP A 90 22.78 11.17 -15.36
N ALA A 91 21.98 11.34 -14.31
CA ALA A 91 21.01 10.35 -13.87
C ALA A 91 19.93 10.10 -14.94
N GLN A 92 19.48 11.15 -15.64
CA GLN A 92 18.57 11.00 -16.77
C GLN A 92 19.22 10.22 -17.93
N ARG A 93 20.48 10.53 -18.28
CA ARG A 93 21.22 9.76 -19.28
C ARG A 93 21.33 8.29 -18.87
N CYS A 94 21.72 8.03 -17.62
CA CYS A 94 21.83 6.67 -17.09
C CYS A 94 20.50 5.91 -17.14
N ARG A 95 19.38 6.56 -16.83
CA ARG A 95 18.06 5.94 -16.98
C ARG A 95 17.80 5.54 -18.43
N ALA A 96 18.03 6.45 -19.39
CA ALA A 96 17.82 6.16 -20.81
C ALA A 96 18.73 5.04 -21.35
N GLU A 97 20.02 5.06 -20.99
CA GLU A 97 20.98 4.02 -21.40
C GLU A 97 20.62 2.62 -20.88
N ASN A 98 19.90 2.55 -19.76
CA ASN A 98 19.47 1.31 -19.13
C ASN A 98 17.99 0.98 -19.39
N GLY A 99 17.30 1.73 -20.26
CA GLY A 99 15.88 1.50 -20.59
C GLY A 99 14.94 1.73 -19.40
N LEU A 100 15.30 2.63 -18.49
CA LEU A 100 14.53 3.01 -17.30
C LEU A 100 13.76 4.34 -17.50
N ASP A 101 13.73 4.87 -18.72
CA ASP A 101 13.18 6.19 -19.09
C ASP A 101 11.77 6.12 -19.71
N ARG A 102 11.01 5.06 -19.45
CA ARG A 102 9.74 4.82 -20.14
C ARG A 102 8.71 5.92 -19.82
N GLU A 103 8.12 6.48 -20.87
CA GLU A 103 6.96 7.38 -20.75
C GLU A 103 5.74 6.57 -20.28
N PHE A 104 5.13 7.04 -19.18
CA PHE A 104 3.94 6.42 -18.58
C PHE A 104 2.69 6.78 -19.38
N ALA A 105 2.43 6.06 -20.48
CA ALA A 105 1.12 6.04 -21.11
C ALA A 105 0.54 4.62 -20.99
N LEU A 106 -0.18 4.35 -19.89
CA LEU A 106 -0.83 3.06 -19.69
C LEU A 106 -2.06 2.93 -20.58
N THR A 107 -2.17 1.83 -21.29
CA THR A 107 -3.44 1.39 -21.86
C THR A 107 -4.43 1.04 -20.75
N ALA A 108 -5.73 0.99 -21.05
CA ALA A 108 -6.74 0.59 -20.08
C ALA A 108 -6.49 -0.82 -19.51
N SER A 109 -5.97 -1.75 -20.32
CA SER A 109 -5.58 -3.09 -19.86
C SER A 109 -4.39 -3.06 -18.90
N GLU A 110 -3.38 -2.24 -19.18
CA GLU A 110 -2.22 -2.11 -18.30
C GLU A 110 -2.60 -1.41 -16.99
N ALA A 111 -3.43 -0.37 -17.04
CA ALA A 111 -3.99 0.28 -15.86
C ALA A 111 -4.82 -0.72 -15.01
N SER A 112 -5.62 -1.58 -15.65
CA SER A 112 -6.35 -2.62 -14.93
C SER A 112 -5.42 -3.63 -14.26
N ALA A 113 -4.38 -4.09 -14.95
CA ALA A 113 -3.42 -5.04 -14.38
C ALA A 113 -2.63 -4.41 -13.23
N LEU A 114 -2.25 -3.14 -13.37
CA LEU A 114 -1.64 -2.36 -12.32
C LEU A 114 -2.55 -2.25 -11.10
N TYR A 115 -3.84 -1.97 -11.29
CA TYR A 115 -4.80 -1.90 -10.19
C TYR A 115 -4.84 -3.20 -9.39
N ASP A 116 -4.76 -4.37 -10.05
CA ASP A 116 -4.66 -5.66 -9.37
C ASP A 116 -3.39 -5.77 -8.51
N ARG A 117 -2.24 -5.30 -9.02
CA ARG A 117 -0.99 -5.27 -8.24
C ARG A 117 -1.08 -4.34 -7.04
N GLN A 118 -1.71 -3.18 -7.21
CA GLN A 118 -1.92 -2.24 -6.11
C GLN A 118 -2.84 -2.80 -5.02
N LEU A 119 -3.86 -3.59 -5.38
CA LEU A 119 -4.69 -4.30 -4.42
C LEU A 119 -3.91 -5.39 -3.67
N GLU A 120 -3.04 -6.13 -4.36
CA GLU A 120 -2.16 -7.13 -3.76
C GLU A 120 -1.16 -6.50 -2.78
N THR A 121 -0.56 -5.36 -3.14
CA THR A 121 0.30 -4.57 -2.25
C THR A 121 -0.49 -4.02 -1.06
N ARG A 122 -1.69 -3.48 -1.28
CA ARG A 122 -2.58 -3.01 -0.18
C ARG A 122 -2.84 -4.13 0.81
N GLU A 123 -3.15 -5.33 0.32
CA GLU A 123 -3.42 -6.46 1.21
C GLU A 123 -2.17 -6.86 2.01
N CYS A 124 -0.97 -6.87 1.39
CA CYS A 124 0.27 -7.05 2.14
C CYS A 124 0.43 -6.03 3.27
N LEU A 125 0.22 -4.74 2.99
CA LEU A 125 0.34 -3.68 4.01
C LEU A 125 -0.66 -3.89 5.16
N ARG A 126 -1.86 -4.41 4.88
CA ARG A 126 -2.84 -4.78 5.92
C ARG A 126 -2.37 -5.95 6.77
N GLN A 127 -1.70 -6.96 6.18
CA GLN A 127 -1.10 -8.07 6.92
C GLN A 127 0.03 -7.57 7.86
N GLU A 128 0.74 -6.51 7.47
CA GLU A 128 1.73 -5.81 8.30
C GLU A 128 1.11 -4.86 9.36
N GLY A 129 -0.23 -4.85 9.49
CA GLY A 129 -0.93 -4.10 10.51
C GLY A 129 -1.33 -2.67 10.13
N VAL A 130 -1.22 -2.30 8.85
CA VAL A 130 -1.62 -0.98 8.36
C VAL A 130 -3.10 -0.99 7.93
N ASP A 131 -3.95 -0.22 8.61
CA ASP A 131 -5.36 -0.08 8.24
C ASP A 131 -5.54 1.00 7.15
N LEU A 132 -5.38 0.58 5.90
CA LEU A 132 -5.50 1.46 4.74
C LEU A 132 -6.96 1.74 4.37
N PRO A 133 -7.29 2.99 3.94
CA PRO A 133 -8.58 3.31 3.34
C PRO A 133 -8.98 2.35 2.22
N ASP A 134 -10.28 2.32 1.90
CA ASP A 134 -10.75 1.57 0.75
C ASP A 134 -10.28 2.24 -0.55
N PRO A 135 -9.81 1.45 -1.53
CA PRO A 135 -9.37 1.97 -2.81
C PRO A 135 -10.54 2.52 -3.62
N PRO A 136 -10.28 3.37 -4.64
CA PRO A 136 -11.29 3.73 -5.64
C PRO A 136 -11.78 2.48 -6.37
N THR A 137 -12.88 2.58 -7.13
CA THR A 137 -13.28 1.46 -7.98
C THR A 137 -12.27 1.25 -9.12
N ARG A 138 -12.21 0.03 -9.66
CA ARG A 138 -11.38 -0.27 -10.84
C ARG A 138 -11.71 0.65 -12.02
N GLU A 139 -13.00 0.90 -12.24
CA GLU A 139 -13.48 1.79 -13.31
C GLU A 139 -12.89 3.20 -13.13
N THR A 140 -13.03 3.78 -11.93
CA THR A 140 -12.45 5.09 -11.60
C THR A 140 -10.93 5.11 -11.77
N PHE A 141 -10.23 4.07 -11.32
CA PHE A 141 -8.78 3.97 -11.49
C PHE A 141 -8.37 3.96 -12.97
N VAL A 142 -8.98 3.09 -13.77
CA VAL A 142 -8.66 2.92 -15.20
C VAL A 142 -9.02 4.17 -16.01
N GLU A 143 -10.13 4.85 -15.68
CA GLU A 143 -10.52 6.11 -16.31
C GLU A 143 -9.56 7.25 -15.99
N ASN A 144 -9.04 7.31 -14.76
CA ASN A 144 -8.13 8.38 -14.34
C ASN A 144 -6.69 8.17 -14.82
N ALA A 145 -6.23 6.93 -15.01
CA ALA A 145 -4.85 6.63 -15.40
C ALA A 145 -4.34 7.43 -16.64
N PRO A 146 -5.04 7.45 -17.80
CA PRO A 146 -4.57 8.22 -18.96
C PRO A 146 -4.66 9.74 -18.76
N ARG A 147 -5.59 10.22 -17.91
CA ARG A 147 -5.72 11.65 -17.60
C ARG A 147 -4.57 12.12 -16.72
N PHE A 148 -4.23 11.34 -15.70
CA PHE A 148 -3.07 11.58 -14.85
C PHE A 148 -1.77 11.59 -15.67
N ALA A 149 -1.59 10.60 -16.55
CA ALA A 149 -0.46 10.54 -17.48
C ALA A 149 -0.36 11.78 -18.40
N ALA A 150 -1.49 12.36 -18.78
CA ALA A 150 -1.56 13.58 -19.58
C ALA A 150 -1.36 14.87 -18.77
N GLY A 151 -1.12 14.79 -17.45
CA GLY A 151 -0.93 15.94 -16.56
C GLY A 151 -2.22 16.65 -16.16
N ASP A 152 -3.37 15.98 -16.24
CA ASP A 152 -4.63 16.53 -15.71
C ASP A 152 -4.57 16.58 -14.18
N GLU A 153 -4.42 17.79 -13.62
CA GLU A 153 -4.34 18.04 -12.17
C GLU A 153 -5.60 17.59 -11.40
N THR A 154 -6.72 17.35 -12.09
CA THR A 154 -7.95 16.86 -11.47
C THR A 154 -8.06 15.34 -11.46
N ALA A 155 -7.19 14.64 -12.20
CA ALA A 155 -7.13 13.20 -12.20
C ALA A 155 -6.30 12.73 -10.99
N THR A 156 -6.89 11.85 -10.19
CA THR A 156 -6.19 11.27 -9.04
C THR A 156 -5.57 9.94 -9.43
N TRP A 157 -4.29 9.78 -9.10
CA TRP A 157 -3.61 8.50 -9.10
C TRP A 157 -3.71 7.88 -7.71
N TRP A 158 -4.29 6.70 -7.61
CA TRP A 158 -4.33 5.97 -6.36
C TRP A 158 -3.16 4.99 -6.26
N GLU A 159 -2.46 5.01 -5.15
CA GLU A 159 -1.51 3.97 -4.77
C GLU A 159 -1.55 3.77 -3.25
N PRO A 160 -1.38 2.53 -2.76
CA PRO A 160 -1.51 2.24 -1.34
C PRO A 160 -0.40 2.88 -0.48
N TYR A 161 0.74 3.21 -1.07
CA TYR A 161 1.80 3.93 -0.35
C TYR A 161 1.47 5.40 -0.12
N ALA A 162 0.75 6.06 -1.02
CA ALA A 162 0.26 7.42 -0.79
C ALA A 162 -0.67 7.44 0.43
N ASP A 163 -1.59 6.48 0.51
CA ASP A 163 -2.44 6.30 1.68
C ASP A 163 -1.63 6.02 2.96
N LEU A 164 -0.58 5.18 2.89
CA LEU A 164 0.31 4.92 4.03
C LEU A 164 1.01 6.20 4.50
N TYR A 165 1.55 7.01 3.59
CA TYR A 165 2.22 8.26 3.94
C TYR A 165 1.24 9.28 4.54
N ASP A 166 0.01 9.36 4.01
CA ASP A 166 -1.04 10.20 4.58
C ASP A 166 -1.41 9.75 6.01
N LEU A 167 -1.41 8.45 6.29
CA LEU A 167 -1.64 7.93 7.65
C LEU A 167 -0.46 8.26 8.57
N GLU A 168 0.78 8.17 8.09
CA GLU A 168 1.99 8.52 8.85
C GLU A 168 2.01 10.02 9.18
N GLU A 169 1.73 10.91 8.22
CA GLU A 169 1.66 12.37 8.45
C GLU A 169 0.60 12.74 9.50
N ARG A 170 -0.46 11.94 9.59
CA ARG A 170 -1.57 12.12 10.54
C ARG A 170 -1.34 11.43 11.88
N ASP A 171 -0.15 10.86 12.11
CA ASP A 171 0.21 10.09 13.31
C ASP A 171 -0.74 8.89 13.56
N LEU A 172 -1.33 8.32 12.51
CA LEU A 172 -2.21 7.14 12.58
C LEU A 172 -1.45 5.83 12.42
N VAL A 173 -0.25 5.89 11.86
CA VAL A 173 0.73 4.79 11.76
C VAL A 173 2.07 5.35 12.21
N ASP A 174 2.77 4.67 13.11
CA ASP A 174 4.09 5.12 13.53
C ASP A 174 5.17 4.79 12.49
N ALA A 175 6.25 5.56 12.49
CA ALA A 175 7.34 5.40 11.52
C ALA A 175 8.00 4.00 11.53
N ALA A 176 8.01 3.30 12.67
CA ALA A 176 8.57 1.95 12.73
C ALA A 176 7.66 0.93 12.03
N THR A 177 6.35 1.03 12.24
CA THR A 177 5.34 0.26 11.52
C THR A 177 5.38 0.56 10.02
N SER A 178 5.42 1.83 9.63
CA SER A 178 5.56 2.26 8.23
C SER A 178 6.82 1.69 7.57
N THR A 179 7.97 1.78 8.25
CA THR A 179 9.25 1.23 7.77
C THR A 179 9.22 -0.29 7.62
N ALA A 180 8.65 -1.00 8.60
CA ALA A 180 8.52 -2.45 8.54
C ALA A 180 7.64 -2.89 7.35
N ALA A 181 6.50 -2.24 7.18
CA ALA A 181 5.57 -2.51 6.09
C ALA A 181 6.19 -2.22 4.71
N GLN A 182 6.93 -1.11 4.56
CA GLN A 182 7.70 -0.80 3.36
C GLN A 182 8.80 -1.83 3.05
N GLY A 183 9.40 -2.44 4.09
CA GLY A 183 10.40 -3.49 3.93
C GLY A 183 9.83 -4.85 3.52
N ALA A 184 8.61 -5.17 3.98
CA ALA A 184 7.95 -6.44 3.71
C ALA A 184 7.16 -6.43 2.38
N CYS A 185 6.51 -5.31 2.07
CA CYS A 185 5.65 -5.17 0.91
C CYS A 185 6.40 -4.42 -0.22
N PRO A 186 6.44 -4.94 -1.45
CA PRO A 186 6.97 -4.19 -2.57
C PRO A 186 5.95 -3.17 -3.07
N GLN A 187 6.40 -1.94 -3.29
CA GLN A 187 5.73 -1.02 -4.21
C GLN A 187 5.82 -1.63 -5.62
N TYR A 188 4.73 -1.58 -6.38
CA TYR A 188 4.76 -1.94 -7.79
C TYR A 188 5.18 -0.73 -8.61
N TRP A 189 6.10 -0.95 -9.55
CA TRP A 189 6.67 0.08 -10.42
C TRP A 189 6.39 -0.43 -11.82
N VAL A 190 5.61 0.30 -12.61
CA VAL A 190 5.48 -0.04 -14.02
C VAL A 190 6.83 0.27 -14.66
N ARG A 191 7.50 -0.75 -15.22
CA ARG A 191 8.67 -0.57 -16.09
C ARG A 191 8.26 -0.06 -17.46
#